data_AF-A0A3T0N620-F1
#
_entry.id   AF-A0A3T0N620-F1
#
_cell.length_a   1.000
_cell.length_b   1.000
_cell.length_c   1.000
_cell.angle_alpha   90.00
_cell.angle_beta   90.00
_cell.angle_gamma   90.00
#
_symmetry.space_group_name_H-M   'P 1'
#
loop_
_entity.id
_entity.type
_entity.pdbx_description
1 polymer ?
#
loop_
_entity_poly.entity_id
_entity_poly.type
_entity_poly.pdbx_seq_one_letter_code
_entity_poly.pdbx_strand_id
1 'polypeptide(L)'
;MSAKNKSANGKSSTPDVEPERPMCGIVMPISEIDGCSASHWKEVLGIVAEATENAGYKAKIVSESDDVGVIQTRIVQNLYDSEIVVCDVSAKNANVMFELGLRLAFDKPAIVIKDDQTSYSFDTSPIEHLEYPRDLRYSSIQKFKTDLAKKIKATVEASKKSDYTTFLKHFGKFEVKGLDTKEVSKQEFLASELSSLRNQMSRIERSMDSGERPSRSRHTARRPPTSFTAKKIAHAIDKGELHKADLIEDPKKVCAYLFGEDDSLFDAFDSVGEYEEHVLQAVDRLIN
;
A
#
# COMPACT_ATOMS: atom_id res chain seq x y z
N MET A 1 -27.39 -27.23 -71.58
CA MET A 1 -27.32 -27.52 -70.13
C MET A 1 -26.30 -26.56 -69.53
N SER A 2 -26.75 -25.48 -68.88
CA SER A 2 -25.87 -24.49 -68.24
C SER A 2 -26.52 -23.90 -67.00
N ALA A 3 -25.76 -23.97 -65.89
CA ALA A 3 -25.68 -23.06 -64.73
C ALA A 3 -26.95 -22.65 -63.95
N LYS A 4 -26.92 -22.84 -62.62
CA LYS A 4 -26.64 -21.75 -61.66
C LYS A 4 -26.52 -22.24 -60.22
N ASN A 5 -25.36 -21.92 -59.66
CA ASN A 5 -25.00 -21.94 -58.25
C ASN A 5 -25.70 -20.76 -57.53
N LYS A 6 -26.26 -20.96 -56.33
CA LYS A 6 -26.74 -19.88 -55.46
C LYS A 6 -26.21 -20.10 -54.03
N SER A 7 -25.24 -19.27 -53.68
CA SER A 7 -24.82 -18.96 -52.31
C SER A 7 -25.62 -17.78 -51.78
N ALA A 8 -26.00 -17.82 -50.49
CA ALA A 8 -26.36 -16.71 -49.60
C ALA A 8 -27.08 -17.30 -48.36
N ASN A 9 -26.86 -16.92 -47.11
CA ASN A 9 -25.92 -15.99 -46.48
C ASN A 9 -26.02 -16.30 -44.97
N GLY A 10 -24.92 -16.65 -44.32
CA GLY A 10 -24.87 -16.83 -42.87
C GLY A 10 -24.92 -15.47 -42.18
N LYS A 11 -25.95 -15.22 -41.36
CA LYS A 11 -25.95 -14.08 -40.43
C LYS A 11 -25.00 -14.41 -39.27
N SER A 12 -23.85 -13.75 -39.24
CA SER A 12 -22.97 -13.67 -38.08
C SER A 12 -23.69 -12.95 -36.95
N SER A 13 -23.91 -13.64 -35.84
CA SER A 13 -24.30 -13.04 -34.56
C SER A 13 -23.14 -12.20 -34.04
N THR A 14 -23.31 -10.88 -34.01
CA THR A 14 -22.47 -9.99 -33.22
C THR A 14 -22.67 -10.34 -31.74
N PRO A 15 -21.61 -10.55 -30.95
CA PRO A 15 -21.75 -10.74 -29.51
C PRO A 15 -22.25 -9.44 -28.88
N ASP A 16 -23.30 -9.54 -28.06
CA ASP A 16 -23.74 -8.47 -27.17
C ASP A 16 -22.56 -8.08 -26.27
N VAL A 17 -21.97 -6.91 -26.50
CA VAL A 17 -20.98 -6.33 -25.59
C VAL A 17 -21.77 -5.74 -24.42
N GLU A 18 -21.83 -6.45 -23.29
CA GLU A 18 -22.33 -5.88 -22.04
C GLU A 18 -21.57 -4.56 -21.76
N PRO A 19 -22.26 -3.49 -21.33
CA PRO A 19 -21.60 -2.24 -21.01
C PRO A 19 -20.54 -2.46 -19.91
N GLU A 20 -19.33 -1.93 -20.12
CA GLU A 20 -18.28 -1.99 -19.10
C GLU A 20 -18.76 -1.37 -17.80
N ARG A 21 -18.78 -2.17 -16.73
CA ARG A 21 -19.23 -1.73 -15.41
C ARG A 21 -18.19 -0.79 -14.78
N PRO A 22 -18.60 0.34 -14.19
CA PRO A 22 -17.68 1.23 -13.49
C PRO A 22 -17.00 0.53 -12.31
N MET A 23 -15.79 1.00 -11.98
CA MET A 23 -14.96 0.41 -10.94
C MET A 23 -15.37 0.90 -9.55
N CYS A 24 -15.51 -0.04 -8.62
CA CYS A 24 -15.57 0.22 -7.18
C CYS A 24 -14.29 -0.30 -6.52
N GLY A 25 -13.53 0.62 -5.92
CA GLY A 25 -12.33 0.29 -5.17
C GLY A 25 -12.68 -0.31 -3.82
N ILE A 26 -12.03 -1.41 -3.45
CA ILE A 26 -12.14 -2.03 -2.13
C ILE A 26 -10.84 -1.77 -1.37
N VAL A 27 -10.99 -1.22 -0.18
CA VAL A 27 -9.92 -0.97 0.79
C VAL A 27 -10.27 -1.75 2.04
N MET A 28 -9.46 -2.72 2.44
CA MET A 28 -9.75 -3.57 3.59
C MET A 28 -8.49 -4.22 4.15
N PRO A 29 -8.51 -4.76 5.38
CA PRO A 29 -7.45 -5.61 5.86
C PRO A 29 -7.32 -6.86 4.97
N ILE A 30 -6.08 -7.23 4.63
CA ILE A 30 -5.78 -8.40 3.78
C ILE A 30 -4.94 -9.48 4.50
N SER A 31 -4.41 -9.13 5.68
CA SER A 31 -3.54 -9.97 6.48
C SER A 31 -4.13 -10.17 7.88
N GLU A 32 -3.57 -11.12 8.62
CA GLU A 32 -3.99 -11.37 10.00
C GLU A 32 -3.85 -10.12 10.87
N ILE A 33 -4.93 -9.77 11.57
CA ILE A 33 -5.01 -8.63 12.48
C ILE A 33 -6.19 -8.81 13.43
N ASP A 34 -6.03 -8.41 14.70
CA ASP A 34 -7.12 -8.37 15.69
C ASP A 34 -7.86 -9.71 15.86
N GLY A 35 -7.11 -10.82 15.81
CA GLY A 35 -7.64 -12.18 15.92
C GLY A 35 -8.36 -12.71 14.67
N CYS A 36 -8.47 -11.91 13.60
CA CYS A 36 -9.01 -12.34 12.32
C CYS A 36 -7.89 -12.81 11.38
N SER A 37 -8.02 -14.03 10.85
CA SER A 37 -7.04 -14.61 9.93
C SER A 37 -7.11 -14.00 8.53
N ALA A 38 -6.08 -14.23 7.71
CA ALA A 38 -6.14 -13.88 6.28
C ALA A 38 -7.30 -14.57 5.53
N SER A 39 -7.74 -15.76 5.98
CA SER A 39 -8.92 -16.44 5.39
C SER A 39 -10.21 -15.70 5.70
N HIS A 40 -10.36 -15.19 6.94
CA HIS A 40 -11.51 -14.38 7.31
C HIS A 40 -11.66 -13.16 6.40
N TRP A 41 -10.56 -12.44 6.15
CA TRP A 41 -10.59 -11.28 5.26
C TRP A 41 -10.90 -11.63 3.80
N LYS A 42 -10.50 -12.82 3.32
CA LYS A 42 -10.92 -13.31 1.99
C LYS A 42 -12.43 -13.56 1.91
N GLU A 43 -13.05 -14.06 2.98
CA GLU A 43 -14.50 -14.25 3.04
C GLU A 43 -15.23 -12.90 3.04
N VAL A 44 -14.75 -11.93 3.85
CA VAL A 44 -15.26 -10.55 3.86
C VAL A 44 -15.14 -9.91 2.47
N LEU A 45 -14.01 -10.09 1.79
CA LEU A 45 -13.81 -9.60 0.42
C LEU A 45 -14.88 -10.16 -0.53
N GLY A 46 -15.14 -11.46 -0.48
CA GLY A 46 -16.17 -12.09 -1.31
C GLY A 46 -17.56 -11.51 -1.05
N ILE A 47 -17.88 -11.23 0.23
CA ILE A 47 -19.14 -10.61 0.63
C ILE A 47 -19.27 -9.18 0.08
N VAL A 48 -18.23 -8.36 0.23
CA VAL A 48 -18.21 -6.97 -0.23
C VAL A 48 -18.22 -6.90 -1.75
N ALA A 49 -17.48 -7.78 -2.43
CA ALA A 49 -17.45 -7.88 -3.88
C ALA A 49 -18.83 -8.24 -4.44
N GLU A 50 -19.50 -9.24 -3.89
CA GLU A 50 -20.85 -9.64 -4.33
C GLU A 50 -21.87 -8.50 -4.11
N ALA A 51 -21.81 -7.80 -2.97
CA ALA A 51 -22.66 -6.63 -2.73
C ALA A 51 -22.41 -5.50 -3.74
N THR A 52 -21.15 -5.28 -4.10
CA THR A 52 -20.70 -4.29 -5.09
C THR A 52 -21.18 -4.65 -6.50
N GLU A 53 -21.10 -5.91 -6.87
CA GLU A 53 -21.58 -6.43 -8.14
C GLU A 53 -23.11 -6.35 -8.25
N ASN A 54 -23.83 -6.64 -7.16
CA ASN A 54 -25.28 -6.42 -7.06
C ASN A 54 -25.66 -4.92 -7.20
N ALA A 55 -24.71 -4.02 -6.93
CA ALA A 55 -24.87 -2.59 -7.17
C ALA A 55 -24.62 -2.18 -8.64
N GLY A 56 -24.10 -3.08 -9.48
CA GLY A 56 -23.76 -2.81 -10.88
C GLY A 56 -22.31 -2.39 -11.11
N TYR A 57 -21.43 -2.54 -10.12
CA TYR A 57 -20.03 -2.13 -10.17
C TYR A 57 -19.09 -3.32 -10.25
N LYS A 58 -17.90 -3.12 -10.82
CA LYS A 58 -16.81 -4.10 -10.78
C LYS A 58 -15.96 -3.86 -9.53
N ALA A 59 -15.95 -4.84 -8.63
CA ALA A 59 -15.14 -4.83 -7.42
C ALA A 59 -13.65 -5.04 -7.74
N LYS A 60 -12.76 -4.27 -7.12
CA LYS A 60 -11.30 -4.47 -7.20
C LYS A 60 -10.61 -3.95 -5.95
N ILE A 61 -9.71 -4.74 -5.37
CA ILE A 61 -8.85 -4.26 -4.29
C ILE A 61 -7.89 -3.19 -4.83
N VAL A 62 -7.81 -2.05 -4.16
CA VAL A 62 -6.99 -0.91 -4.63
C VAL A 62 -5.48 -1.21 -4.58
N SER A 63 -5.06 -2.10 -3.68
CA SER A 63 -3.68 -2.53 -3.46
C SER A 63 -3.28 -3.79 -4.25
N GLU A 64 -4.21 -4.43 -4.97
CA GLU A 64 -3.94 -5.68 -5.70
C GLU A 64 -3.29 -5.42 -7.07
N SER A 65 -2.12 -6.02 -7.28
CA SER A 65 -1.38 -5.97 -8.55
C SER A 65 -0.35 -7.08 -8.74
N ASP A 66 -0.23 -7.56 -9.99
CA ASP A 66 0.80 -8.51 -10.44
C ASP A 66 2.18 -7.86 -10.75
N ASP A 67 2.25 -6.52 -10.81
CA ASP A 67 3.45 -5.77 -11.16
C ASP A 67 4.20 -5.26 -9.93
N VAL A 68 5.52 -5.51 -9.88
CA VAL A 68 6.45 -5.13 -8.79
C VAL A 68 6.82 -3.62 -8.81
N GLY A 69 6.02 -2.78 -9.48
CA GLY A 69 6.23 -1.33 -9.57
C GLY A 69 6.00 -0.58 -8.24
N VAL A 70 6.06 0.76 -8.27
CA VAL A 70 5.85 1.62 -7.07
C VAL A 70 4.38 1.51 -6.62
N ILE A 71 4.13 0.58 -5.70
CA ILE A 71 2.80 0.22 -5.16
C ILE A 71 1.99 1.46 -4.73
N GLN A 72 2.66 2.45 -4.11
CA GLN A 72 2.00 3.64 -3.58
C GLN A 72 1.36 4.52 -4.66
N THR A 73 2.05 4.79 -5.77
CA THR A 73 1.50 5.61 -6.88
C THR A 73 0.22 4.98 -7.44
N ARG A 74 0.20 3.65 -7.54
CA ARG A 74 -0.95 2.91 -8.05
C ARG A 74 -2.13 2.89 -7.08
N ILE A 75 -1.89 2.73 -5.77
CA ILE A 75 -2.94 2.84 -4.75
C ILE A 75 -3.61 4.20 -4.82
N VAL A 76 -2.82 5.28 -4.86
CA VAL A 76 -3.31 6.67 -5.00
C VAL A 76 -4.15 6.81 -6.27
N GLN A 77 -3.66 6.31 -7.41
CA GLN A 77 -4.37 6.37 -8.68
C GLN A 77 -5.67 5.58 -8.66
N ASN A 78 -5.68 4.35 -8.14
CA ASN A 78 -6.89 3.53 -8.01
C ASN A 78 -7.92 4.18 -7.07
N LEU A 79 -7.46 4.77 -5.96
CA LEU A 79 -8.31 5.53 -5.04
C LEU A 79 -8.88 6.78 -5.69
N TYR A 80 -8.18 7.39 -6.64
CA TYR A 80 -8.69 8.52 -7.40
C TYR A 80 -9.67 8.07 -8.50
N ASP A 81 -9.29 7.11 -9.34
CA ASP A 81 -10.03 6.72 -10.54
C ASP A 81 -11.32 5.93 -10.26
N SER A 82 -11.38 5.23 -9.12
CA SER A 82 -12.59 4.49 -8.74
C SER A 82 -13.78 5.45 -8.56
N GLU A 83 -14.92 5.11 -9.17
CA GLU A 83 -16.14 5.93 -9.08
C GLU A 83 -16.62 6.04 -7.64
N ILE A 84 -16.51 4.93 -6.90
CA ILE A 84 -16.76 4.83 -5.47
C ILE A 84 -15.71 3.93 -4.82
N VAL A 85 -15.45 4.15 -3.53
CA VAL A 85 -14.59 3.27 -2.72
C VAL A 85 -15.37 2.78 -1.51
N VAL A 86 -15.30 1.48 -1.23
CA VAL A 86 -15.77 0.86 0.01
C VAL A 86 -14.54 0.59 0.89
N CYS A 87 -14.51 1.21 2.06
CA CYS A 87 -13.42 1.11 3.03
C CYS A 87 -13.86 0.33 4.27
N ASP A 88 -13.25 -0.82 4.52
CA ASP A 88 -13.44 -1.61 5.72
C ASP A 88 -12.43 -1.23 6.80
N VAL A 89 -12.88 -0.44 7.78
CA VAL A 89 -12.03 0.07 8.87
C VAL A 89 -11.96 -0.87 10.07
N SER A 90 -12.45 -2.10 9.91
CA SER A 90 -12.37 -3.15 10.92
C SER A 90 -10.95 -3.38 11.41
N ALA A 91 -10.81 -3.79 12.67
CA ALA A 91 -9.53 -4.01 13.33
C ALA A 91 -8.61 -2.77 13.41
N LYS A 92 -9.10 -1.57 13.03
CA LYS A 92 -8.33 -0.32 13.03
C LYS A 92 -7.03 -0.40 12.23
N ASN A 93 -7.06 -1.09 11.09
CA ASN A 93 -5.87 -1.26 10.25
C ASN A 93 -5.33 0.09 9.76
N ALA A 94 -4.09 0.42 10.12
CA ALA A 94 -3.49 1.72 9.82
C ALA A 94 -3.38 2.01 8.31
N ASN A 95 -3.16 0.99 7.47
CA ASN A 95 -3.08 1.17 6.02
C ASN A 95 -4.45 1.53 5.44
N VAL A 96 -5.51 0.86 5.89
CA VAL A 96 -6.89 1.17 5.49
C VAL A 96 -7.26 2.59 5.93
N MET A 97 -6.91 3.00 7.15
CA MET A 97 -7.18 4.35 7.65
C MET A 97 -6.47 5.43 6.82
N PHE A 98 -5.24 5.17 6.38
CA PHE A 98 -4.49 6.05 5.49
C PHE A 98 -5.17 6.18 4.12
N GLU A 99 -5.54 5.06 3.49
CA GLU A 99 -6.20 5.03 2.18
C GLU A 99 -7.59 5.70 2.22
N LEU A 100 -8.35 5.48 3.28
CA LEU A 100 -9.61 6.19 3.52
C LEU A 100 -9.38 7.70 3.64
N GLY A 101 -8.39 8.12 4.45
CA GLY A 101 -8.04 9.54 4.57
C GLY A 101 -7.71 10.19 3.23
N LEU A 102 -6.96 9.49 2.37
CA LEU A 102 -6.64 9.96 1.03
C LEU A 102 -7.88 10.04 0.11
N ARG A 103 -8.77 9.04 0.14
CA ARG A 103 -10.02 9.08 -0.63
C ARG A 103 -10.91 10.24 -0.21
N LEU A 104 -11.00 10.52 1.10
CA LEU A 104 -11.74 11.66 1.63
C LEU A 104 -11.12 12.99 1.19
N ALA A 105 -9.79 13.07 1.11
CA ALA A 105 -9.10 14.26 0.60
C ALA A 105 -9.38 14.52 -0.90
N PHE A 106 -9.68 13.47 -1.68
CA PHE A 106 -10.15 13.63 -3.06
C PHE A 106 -11.61 14.10 -3.18
N ASP A 107 -12.35 14.17 -2.07
CA ASP A 107 -13.79 14.51 -2.00
C ASP A 107 -14.66 13.70 -2.98
N LYS A 108 -14.25 12.45 -3.23
CA LYS A 108 -14.94 11.50 -4.09
C LYS A 108 -15.77 10.51 -3.27
N PRO A 109 -16.81 9.88 -3.85
CA PRO A 109 -17.71 8.96 -3.13
C PRO A 109 -17.00 7.88 -2.34
N ALA A 110 -17.36 7.73 -1.07
CA ALA A 110 -16.80 6.70 -0.20
C ALA A 110 -17.88 6.16 0.74
N ILE A 111 -17.80 4.86 1.02
CA ILE A 111 -18.61 4.20 2.04
C ILE A 111 -17.66 3.55 3.03
N VAL A 112 -17.89 3.82 4.31
CA VAL A 112 -17.13 3.18 5.38
C VAL A 112 -17.97 2.03 5.94
N ILE A 113 -17.37 0.86 6.02
CA ILE A 113 -17.92 -0.32 6.68
C ILE A 113 -17.03 -0.71 7.86
N LYS A 114 -17.62 -1.39 8.84
CA LYS A 114 -16.87 -1.98 9.95
C LYS A 114 -17.60 -3.22 10.46
N ASP A 115 -16.90 -4.09 11.16
CA ASP A 115 -17.54 -5.15 11.92
C ASP A 115 -18.14 -4.66 13.25
N ASP A 116 -18.88 -5.55 13.90
CA ASP A 116 -19.55 -5.32 15.19
C ASP A 116 -18.62 -5.39 16.42
N GLN A 117 -17.37 -5.81 16.25
CA GLN A 117 -16.37 -5.85 17.34
C GLN A 117 -15.46 -4.62 17.35
N THR A 118 -15.33 -3.95 16.21
CA THR A 118 -14.49 -2.76 16.05
C THR A 118 -15.23 -1.55 16.60
N SER A 119 -14.68 -0.97 17.65
CA SER A 119 -15.12 0.34 18.16
C SER A 119 -14.94 1.41 17.08
N TYR A 120 -15.85 2.39 17.04
CA TYR A 120 -15.77 3.50 16.09
C TYR A 120 -14.39 4.17 16.15
N SER A 121 -13.70 4.15 15.02
CA SER A 121 -12.31 4.62 14.90
C SER A 121 -12.21 6.13 14.67
N PHE A 122 -13.33 6.83 14.49
CA PHE A 122 -13.37 8.24 14.11
C PHE A 122 -14.18 9.10 15.08
N ASP A 123 -13.56 10.17 15.57
CA ASP A 123 -14.16 11.25 16.36
C ASP A 123 -14.99 12.24 15.51
N THR A 124 -15.40 11.84 14.31
CA THR A 124 -16.15 12.70 13.39
C THR A 124 -17.55 12.11 13.20
N SER A 125 -18.49 12.66 13.97
CA SER A 125 -19.94 12.46 13.83
C SER A 125 -20.54 12.47 12.41
N PRO A 126 -19.91 13.00 11.32
CA PRO A 126 -20.53 13.02 10.00
C PRO A 126 -20.47 11.73 9.16
N ILE A 127 -19.48 10.84 9.37
CA ILE A 127 -19.33 9.66 8.48
C ILE A 127 -20.09 8.46 9.06
N GLU A 128 -21.25 8.17 8.48
CA GLU A 128 -22.06 7.01 8.86
C GLU A 128 -21.40 5.70 8.38
N HIS A 129 -21.17 4.79 9.31
CA HIS A 129 -20.60 3.47 9.03
C HIS A 129 -21.72 2.44 8.82
N LEU A 130 -21.54 1.52 7.86
CA LEU A 130 -22.39 0.34 7.74
C LEU A 130 -21.73 -0.82 8.48
N GLU A 131 -22.48 -1.46 9.39
CA GLU A 131 -21.97 -2.52 10.23
C GLU A 131 -22.30 -3.92 9.68
N TYR A 132 -21.37 -4.87 9.84
CA TYR A 132 -21.59 -6.30 9.59
C TYR A 132 -21.13 -7.14 10.79
N PRO A 133 -21.69 -8.34 11.02
CA PRO A 133 -21.26 -9.16 12.14
C PRO A 133 -19.90 -9.83 11.87
N ARG A 134 -18.94 -9.73 12.81
CA ARG A 134 -17.61 -10.34 12.63
C ARG A 134 -17.66 -11.85 12.45
N ASP A 135 -18.68 -12.52 12.98
CA ASP A 135 -18.87 -13.96 12.83
C ASP A 135 -19.46 -14.40 11.47
N LEU A 136 -19.73 -13.45 10.56
CA LEU A 136 -20.19 -13.68 9.20
C LEU A 136 -21.48 -14.53 9.08
N ARG A 137 -22.35 -14.49 10.10
CA ARG A 137 -23.63 -15.23 10.08
C ARG A 137 -24.47 -14.91 8.84
N TYR A 138 -24.84 -15.95 8.11
CA TYR A 138 -25.48 -15.87 6.79
C TYR A 138 -26.64 -14.87 6.71
N SER A 139 -27.63 -14.96 7.60
CA SER A 139 -28.82 -14.10 7.54
C SER A 139 -28.50 -12.61 7.66
N SER A 140 -27.54 -12.26 8.52
CA SER A 140 -27.10 -10.89 8.73
C SER A 140 -26.23 -10.41 7.58
N ILE A 141 -25.40 -11.29 7.01
CA ILE A 141 -24.61 -10.99 5.80
C ILE A 141 -25.49 -10.75 4.58
N GLN A 142 -26.58 -11.50 4.38
CA GLN A 142 -27.52 -11.24 3.27
C GLN A 142 -28.17 -9.85 3.39
N LYS A 143 -28.52 -9.45 4.62
CA LYS A 143 -29.01 -8.10 4.88
C LYS A 143 -27.93 -7.06 4.61
N PHE A 144 -26.72 -7.24 5.14
CA PHE A 144 -25.58 -6.36 4.90
C PHE A 144 -25.30 -6.15 3.41
N LYS A 145 -25.28 -7.23 2.61
CA LYS A 145 -25.10 -7.16 1.15
C LYS A 145 -26.15 -6.28 0.48
N THR A 146 -27.41 -6.46 0.88
CA THR A 146 -28.54 -5.67 0.34
C THR A 146 -28.40 -4.19 0.72
N ASP A 147 -28.04 -3.91 1.97
CA ASP A 147 -27.92 -2.56 2.50
C ASP A 147 -26.69 -1.85 1.90
N LEU A 148 -25.56 -2.55 1.75
CA LEU A 148 -24.36 -2.04 1.09
C LEU A 148 -24.65 -1.72 -0.38
N ALA A 149 -25.31 -2.61 -1.12
CA ALA A 149 -25.65 -2.37 -2.52
C ALA A 149 -26.57 -1.14 -2.71
N LYS A 150 -27.55 -0.96 -1.81
CA LYS A 150 -28.41 0.24 -1.78
C LYS A 150 -27.61 1.50 -1.47
N LYS A 151 -26.71 1.44 -0.47
CA LYS A 151 -25.89 2.57 -0.06
C LYS A 151 -24.93 2.99 -1.18
N ILE A 152 -24.30 2.04 -1.88
CA ILE A 152 -23.46 2.31 -3.07
C ILE A 152 -24.22 3.15 -4.10
N LYS A 153 -25.40 2.68 -4.53
CA LYS A 153 -26.22 3.40 -5.52
C LYS A 153 -26.61 4.79 -5.02
N ALA A 154 -27.06 4.89 -3.77
CA ALA A 154 -27.49 6.16 -3.19
C ALA A 154 -26.34 7.17 -3.08
N THR A 155 -25.15 6.74 -2.66
CA THR A 155 -23.96 7.59 -2.52
C THR A 155 -23.49 8.12 -3.88
N VAL A 156 -23.47 7.27 -4.91
CA VAL A 156 -23.11 7.71 -6.27
C VAL A 156 -24.15 8.66 -6.86
N GLU A 157 -25.44 8.39 -6.68
CA GLU A 157 -26.48 9.31 -7.15
C GLU A 157 -26.40 10.67 -6.43
N ALA A 158 -26.10 10.66 -5.12
CA ALA A 158 -25.85 11.89 -4.39
C ALA A 158 -24.62 12.64 -4.92
N SER A 159 -23.58 11.94 -5.37
CA SER A 159 -22.36 12.57 -5.86
C SER A 159 -22.45 13.25 -7.21
N LYS A 160 -23.53 13.02 -7.95
CA LYS A 160 -23.82 13.73 -9.20
C LYS A 160 -24.35 15.14 -8.96
N LYS A 161 -24.74 15.48 -7.73
CA LYS A 161 -25.23 16.82 -7.36
C LYS A 161 -24.06 17.77 -7.17
N SER A 162 -24.21 19.02 -7.62
CA SER A 162 -23.15 20.04 -7.56
C SER A 162 -22.75 20.46 -6.14
N ASP A 163 -23.58 20.15 -5.15
CA ASP A 163 -23.35 20.44 -3.74
C ASP A 163 -22.81 19.24 -2.95
N TYR A 164 -22.56 18.10 -3.61
CA TYR A 164 -22.00 16.93 -2.96
C TYR A 164 -20.62 17.22 -2.37
N THR A 165 -20.40 16.65 -1.19
CA THR A 165 -19.10 16.55 -0.52
C THR A 165 -19.18 15.34 0.38
N THR A 166 -18.08 14.63 0.56
CA THR A 166 -18.04 13.51 1.51
C THR A 166 -17.68 13.99 2.91
N PHE A 167 -16.71 14.90 3.01
CA PHE A 167 -16.10 15.21 4.30
C PHE A 167 -15.57 16.63 4.41
N LEU A 168 -14.95 17.18 3.36
CA LEU A 168 -14.19 18.43 3.46
C LEU A 168 -15.04 19.64 3.88
N LYS A 169 -16.32 19.75 3.47
CA LYS A 169 -17.14 20.90 3.92
C LYS A 169 -17.39 20.94 5.43
N HIS A 170 -17.26 19.81 6.13
CA HIS A 170 -17.38 19.79 7.60
C HIS A 170 -16.20 20.47 8.30
N PHE A 171 -15.05 20.60 7.63
CA PHE A 171 -13.85 21.25 8.17
C PHE A 171 -13.66 22.69 7.68
N GLY A 172 -14.48 23.16 6.72
CA GLY A 172 -14.37 24.49 6.13
C GLY A 172 -14.73 24.55 4.65
N LYS A 173 -14.61 25.72 4.02
CA LYS A 173 -14.75 25.86 2.56
C LYS A 173 -13.43 25.47 1.87
N PHE A 174 -13.28 24.20 1.52
CA PHE A 174 -12.15 23.72 0.74
C PHE A 174 -12.58 23.49 -0.71
N GLU A 175 -11.82 24.06 -1.66
CA GLU A 175 -11.91 23.67 -3.06
C GLU A 175 -10.87 22.57 -3.31
N VAL A 176 -11.32 21.37 -3.66
CA VAL A 176 -10.42 20.32 -4.13
C VAL A 176 -9.94 20.72 -5.52
N LYS A 177 -8.71 21.23 -5.61
CA LYS A 177 -8.00 21.27 -6.88
C LYS A 177 -7.70 19.81 -7.26
N GLY A 178 -8.27 19.36 -8.38
CA GLY A 178 -7.97 18.03 -8.92
C GLY A 178 -6.47 17.82 -9.01
N LEU A 179 -6.01 16.57 -8.89
CA LEU A 179 -4.62 16.23 -9.20
C LEU A 179 -4.35 16.75 -10.61
N ASP A 180 -3.45 17.74 -10.75
CA ASP A 180 -2.99 18.19 -12.06
C ASP A 180 -2.36 16.98 -12.74
N THR A 181 -3.13 16.29 -13.58
CA THR A 181 -2.61 15.30 -14.51
C THR A 181 -1.68 16.06 -15.43
N LYS A 182 -0.39 16.05 -15.08
CA LYS A 182 0.65 16.55 -15.98
C LYS A 182 0.61 15.64 -17.19
N GLU A 183 0.09 16.12 -18.32
CA GLU A 183 0.26 15.44 -19.60
C GLU A 183 1.75 15.33 -19.86
N VAL A 184 2.34 14.21 -19.47
CA VAL A 184 3.73 13.91 -19.75
C VAL A 184 3.82 13.76 -21.26
N SER A 185 4.60 14.62 -21.92
CA SER A 185 4.76 14.54 -23.36
C SER A 185 5.21 13.13 -23.75
N LYS A 186 4.83 12.65 -24.94
CA LYS A 186 5.26 11.32 -25.41
C LYS A 186 6.78 11.15 -25.29
N GLN A 187 7.56 12.22 -25.49
CA GLN A 187 9.01 12.19 -25.29
C GLN A 187 9.43 11.99 -23.83
N GLU A 188 8.80 12.66 -22.86
CA GLU A 188 9.12 12.52 -21.44
C GLU A 188 8.71 11.14 -20.90
N PHE A 189 7.58 10.59 -21.36
CA PHE A 189 7.17 9.23 -21.01
C PHE A 189 8.13 8.18 -21.60
N LEU A 190 8.51 8.33 -22.87
CA LEU A 190 9.55 7.49 -23.47
C LEU A 190 10.88 7.62 -22.72
N ALA A 191 11.27 8.82 -22.29
CA ALA A 191 12.50 9.03 -21.54
C ALA A 191 12.46 8.37 -20.15
N SER A 192 11.32 8.43 -19.43
CA SER A 192 11.16 7.75 -18.16
C SER A 192 11.16 6.23 -18.31
N GLU A 193 10.50 5.70 -19.34
CA GLU A 193 10.51 4.26 -19.63
C GLU A 193 11.88 3.74 -20.05
N LEU A 194 12.61 4.49 -20.89
CA LEU A 194 13.99 4.18 -21.23
C LEU A 194 14.92 4.21 -20.01
N SER A 195 14.68 5.12 -19.07
CA SER A 195 15.41 5.17 -17.80
C SER A 195 15.10 3.96 -16.92
N SER A 196 13.82 3.56 -16.85
CA SER A 196 13.37 2.36 -16.12
C SER A 196 13.98 1.09 -16.69
N LEU A 197 13.94 0.92 -18.02
CA LEU A 197 14.59 -0.18 -18.74
C LEU A 197 16.10 -0.21 -18.52
N ARG A 198 16.77 0.95 -18.59
CA ARG A 198 18.21 1.04 -18.30
C ARG A 198 18.52 0.58 -16.88
N ASN A 199 17.72 0.99 -15.90
CA ASN A 199 17.90 0.59 -14.51
C ASN A 199 17.68 -0.92 -14.30
N GLN A 200 16.73 -1.53 -15.01
CA GLN A 200 16.51 -2.98 -15.00
C GLN A 200 17.67 -3.72 -15.69
N MET A 201 18.14 -3.24 -16.84
CA MET A 201 19.24 -3.84 -17.59
C MET A 201 20.55 -3.78 -16.80
N SER A 202 20.84 -2.68 -16.13
CA SER A 202 21.99 -2.56 -15.21
C SER A 202 21.87 -3.43 -13.95
N ARG A 203 20.66 -3.91 -13.59
CA ARG A 203 20.50 -4.93 -12.52
C ARG A 203 20.76 -6.33 -13.08
N ILE A 204 20.32 -6.60 -14.31
CA ILE A 204 20.56 -7.87 -15.01
C ILE A 204 22.06 -8.04 -15.31
N GLU A 205 22.73 -7.02 -15.84
CA GLU A 205 24.18 -7.05 -16.09
C GLU A 205 24.95 -7.38 -14.81
N ARG A 206 24.58 -6.77 -13.69
CA ARG A 206 25.15 -7.08 -12.37
C ARG A 206 24.84 -8.50 -11.87
N SER A 207 23.74 -9.11 -12.34
CA SER A 207 23.38 -10.50 -12.03
C SER A 207 24.04 -11.52 -12.97
N MET A 208 24.46 -11.10 -14.16
CA MET A 208 25.15 -11.94 -15.14
C MET A 208 26.68 -11.94 -14.95
N ASP A 209 27.23 -10.87 -14.37
CA ASP A 209 28.65 -10.75 -14.00
C ASP A 209 29.02 -11.62 -12.78
N SER A 210 28.04 -12.05 -11.98
CA SER A 210 28.22 -13.05 -10.92
C SER A 210 28.13 -14.47 -11.44
N GLY A 211 29.06 -14.84 -12.32
CA GLY A 211 29.27 -16.21 -12.77
C GLY A 211 30.11 -17.03 -11.77
N GLU A 212 29.58 -17.34 -10.58
CA GLU A 212 30.14 -18.40 -9.71
C GLU A 212 29.02 -19.18 -8.98
N ARG A 213 29.24 -20.49 -8.84
CA ARG A 213 28.30 -21.55 -8.38
C ARG A 213 27.62 -21.27 -7.02
N PRO A 214 26.46 -21.91 -6.73
CA PRO A 214 25.66 -21.61 -5.55
C PRO A 214 26.32 -22.18 -4.28
N SER A 215 27.00 -21.32 -3.54
CA SER A 215 27.29 -21.52 -2.13
C SER A 215 26.15 -20.91 -1.31
N ARG A 216 25.60 -21.69 -0.38
CA ARG A 216 24.53 -21.31 0.56
C ARG A 216 24.74 -19.90 1.13
N SER A 217 23.98 -18.91 0.67
CA SER A 217 23.97 -17.57 1.24
C SER A 217 23.20 -17.58 2.57
N ARG A 218 23.95 -17.55 3.68
CA ARG A 218 23.52 -16.75 4.83
C ARG A 218 23.47 -15.30 4.34
N HIS A 219 22.37 -14.61 4.59
CA HIS A 219 22.31 -13.17 4.41
C HIS A 219 23.36 -12.53 5.33
N THR A 220 24.51 -12.13 4.78
CA THR A 220 25.40 -11.22 5.50
C THR A 220 24.81 -9.83 5.36
N ALA A 221 24.37 -9.25 6.47
CA ALA A 221 23.96 -7.85 6.49
C ALA A 221 25.13 -7.00 5.97
N ARG A 222 24.86 -6.06 5.05
CA ARG A 222 25.91 -5.19 4.51
C ARG A 222 26.54 -4.39 5.66
N ARG A 223 27.87 -4.50 5.80
CA ARG A 223 28.64 -3.75 6.81
C ARG A 223 28.29 -2.25 6.71
N PRO A 224 27.84 -1.61 7.81
CA PRO A 224 27.50 -0.20 7.81
C PRO A 224 28.77 0.63 7.57
N PRO A 225 28.69 1.79 6.91
CA PRO A 225 29.85 2.66 6.78
C PRO A 225 30.27 3.23 8.15
N THR A 226 31.57 3.37 8.39
CA THR A 226 32.10 3.91 9.66
C THR A 226 31.58 5.32 9.97
N SER A 227 31.23 6.12 8.95
CA SER A 227 30.57 7.42 9.13
C SER A 227 29.17 7.34 9.76
N PHE A 228 28.43 6.27 9.50
CA PHE A 228 27.12 6.02 10.12
C PHE A 228 27.29 5.63 11.59
N THR A 229 28.29 4.78 11.87
CA THR A 229 28.60 4.35 13.25
C THR A 229 29.11 5.53 14.08
N ALA A 230 29.97 6.39 13.51
CA ALA A 230 30.43 7.62 14.15
C ALA A 230 29.29 8.57 14.51
N LYS A 231 28.28 8.70 13.64
CA LYS A 231 27.07 9.51 13.96
C LYS A 231 26.28 8.95 15.14
N LYS A 232 26.13 7.62 15.24
CA LYS A 232 25.46 6.99 16.39
C LYS A 232 26.22 7.25 17.69
N ILE A 233 27.55 7.14 17.67
CA ILE A 233 28.39 7.44 18.83
C ILE A 233 28.27 8.91 19.24
N ALA A 234 28.33 9.84 18.28
CA ALA A 234 28.18 11.27 18.55
C ALA A 234 26.81 11.61 19.16
N HIS A 235 25.74 10.97 18.66
CA HIS A 235 24.39 11.13 19.18
C HIS A 235 24.23 10.61 20.62
N ALA A 236 24.86 9.48 20.95
CA ALA A 236 24.89 8.94 22.31
C ALA A 236 25.64 9.87 23.28
N ILE A 237 26.68 10.56 22.81
CA ILE A 237 27.39 11.58 23.61
C ILE A 237 26.51 12.80 23.86
N ASP A 238 25.78 13.28 22.84
CA ASP A 238 24.87 14.43 22.94
C ASP A 238 23.73 14.16 23.95
N LYS A 239 23.26 12.91 24.01
CA LYS A 239 22.27 12.46 25.00
C LYS A 239 22.83 12.20 26.41
N GLY A 240 24.15 12.24 26.59
CA GLY A 240 24.81 11.92 27.85
C GLY A 240 24.85 10.43 28.20
N GLU A 241 24.58 9.56 27.24
CA GLU A 241 24.60 8.09 27.39
C GLU A 241 26.03 7.55 27.31
N LEU A 242 26.91 8.25 26.57
CA LEU A 242 28.37 8.05 26.55
C LEU A 242 29.10 9.35 26.89
N HIS A 243 30.24 9.27 27.58
CA HIS A 243 31.09 10.45 27.79
C HIS A 243 32.18 10.52 26.73
N LYS A 244 32.55 11.73 26.32
CA LYS A 244 33.64 11.94 25.35
C LYS A 244 34.98 11.34 25.80
N ALA A 245 35.21 11.25 27.12
CA ALA A 245 36.39 10.59 27.69
C ALA A 245 36.41 9.07 27.40
N ASP A 246 35.24 8.42 27.31
CA ASP A 246 35.12 6.99 27.04
C ASP A 246 35.65 6.62 25.64
N LEU A 247 35.68 7.57 24.70
CA LEU A 247 36.25 7.37 23.36
C LEU A 247 37.77 7.11 23.37
N ILE A 248 38.47 7.60 24.39
CA ILE A 248 39.93 7.52 24.50
C ILE A 248 40.33 6.55 25.62
N GLU A 249 39.62 6.59 26.74
CA GLU A 249 39.99 5.85 27.95
C GLU A 249 39.46 4.41 27.97
N ASP A 250 38.28 4.16 27.38
CA ASP A 250 37.70 2.83 27.33
C ASP A 250 36.86 2.58 26.06
N PRO A 251 37.51 2.35 24.90
CA PRO A 251 36.80 2.07 23.65
C PRO A 251 35.90 0.81 23.70
N LYS A 252 36.16 -0.12 24.63
CA LYS A 252 35.32 -1.32 24.80
C LYS A 252 33.96 -1.00 25.37
N LYS A 253 33.86 0.05 26.20
CA LYS A 253 32.60 0.58 26.69
C LYS A 253 31.72 1.13 25.55
N VAL A 254 32.34 1.73 24.53
CA VAL A 254 31.65 2.21 23.32
C VAL A 254 31.12 1.03 22.49
N CYS A 255 31.93 -0.03 22.33
CA CYS A 255 31.50 -1.27 21.67
C CYS A 255 30.31 -1.91 22.40
N ALA A 256 30.40 -2.05 23.73
CA ALA A 256 29.34 -2.65 24.55
C ALA A 256 28.03 -1.85 24.49
N TYR A 257 28.12 -0.51 24.48
CA TYR A 257 26.97 0.36 24.34
C TYR A 257 26.26 0.18 23.00
N LEU A 258 27.01 0.22 21.89
CA LEU A 258 26.46 0.07 20.55
C LEU A 258 25.85 -1.30 20.32
N PHE A 259 26.42 -2.35 20.92
CA PHE A 259 25.85 -3.69 20.89
C PHE A 259 24.50 -3.72 21.62
N GLY A 260 24.42 -3.17 22.83
CA GLY A 260 23.18 -3.16 23.61
C GLY A 260 22.03 -2.32 23.03
N GLU A 261 22.33 -1.30 22.22
CA GLU A 261 21.33 -0.44 21.55
C GLU A 261 20.84 -1.02 20.21
N ASP A 262 21.68 -1.77 19.50
CA ASP A 262 21.37 -2.29 18.17
C ASP A 262 22.15 -3.58 17.86
N ASP A 263 21.62 -4.71 18.30
CA ASP A 263 22.17 -6.05 18.01
C ASP A 263 22.35 -6.28 16.49
N SER A 264 21.52 -5.64 15.65
CA SER A 264 21.59 -5.78 14.20
C SER A 264 22.83 -5.10 13.59
N LEU A 265 23.46 -4.18 14.33
CA LEU A 265 24.75 -3.61 13.96
C LEU A 265 25.86 -4.67 14.03
N PHE A 266 25.81 -5.56 15.02
CA PHE A 266 26.78 -6.62 15.21
C PHE A 266 26.61 -7.75 14.17
N ASP A 267 25.36 -8.06 13.80
CA ASP A 267 25.02 -9.08 12.80
C ASP A 267 25.61 -8.81 11.39
N ALA A 268 26.16 -7.61 11.17
CA ALA A 268 26.88 -7.26 9.95
C ALA A 268 28.37 -7.67 9.96
N PHE A 269 28.90 -8.20 11.07
CA PHE A 269 30.30 -8.58 11.23
C PHE A 269 30.45 -10.09 11.49
N ASP A 270 31.50 -10.69 10.92
CA ASP A 270 31.70 -12.14 11.00
C ASP A 270 32.39 -12.57 12.30
N SER A 271 32.91 -11.62 13.07
CA SER A 271 33.49 -11.84 14.39
C SER A 271 33.45 -10.60 15.28
N VAL A 272 33.60 -10.82 16.59
CA VAL A 272 33.72 -9.73 17.58
C VAL A 272 34.91 -8.82 17.28
N GLY A 273 36.03 -9.38 16.79
CA GLY A 273 37.21 -8.59 16.46
C GLY A 273 36.99 -7.63 15.29
N GLU A 274 36.24 -8.04 14.26
CA GLU A 274 35.91 -7.17 13.12
C GLU A 274 34.96 -6.04 13.51
N TYR A 275 33.99 -6.34 14.39
CA TYR A 275 33.09 -5.34 14.94
C TYR A 275 33.85 -4.31 15.78
N GLU A 276 34.73 -4.76 16.69
CA GLU A 276 35.57 -3.89 17.50
C GLU A 276 36.48 -2.99 16.64
N GLU A 277 37.12 -3.56 15.61
CA GLU A 277 37.96 -2.79 14.68
C GLU A 277 37.16 -1.70 13.95
N HIS A 278 35.94 -2.02 13.50
CA HIS A 278 35.06 -1.07 12.84
C HIS A 278 34.59 0.06 13.78
N VAL A 279 34.26 -0.26 15.02
CA VAL A 279 33.89 0.74 16.03
C VAL A 279 35.09 1.64 16.35
N LEU A 280 36.29 1.07 16.48
CA LEU A 280 37.51 1.85 16.69
C LEU A 280 37.80 2.80 15.52
N GLN A 281 37.62 2.37 14.28
CA GLN A 281 37.73 3.24 13.11
C GLN A 281 36.68 4.36 13.12
N ALA A 282 35.48 4.11 13.63
CA ALA A 282 34.45 5.13 13.78
C ALA A 282 34.78 6.13 14.90
N VAL A 283 35.36 5.65 16.00
CA VAL A 283 35.86 6.47 17.12
C VAL A 283 37.01 7.37 16.66
N ASP A 284 37.96 6.83 15.90
CA ASP A 284 39.10 7.58 15.38
C ASP A 284 38.66 8.78 14.52
N ARG A 285 37.58 8.61 13.72
CA ARG A 285 36.95 9.68 12.92
C ARG A 285 36.25 10.77 13.73
N LEU A 286 36.03 10.56 15.03
CA LEU A 286 35.45 11.56 15.93
C LEU A 286 36.52 12.30 16.74
N ILE A 287 37.70 11.70 16.87
CA ILE A 287 38.84 12.26 17.62
C ILE A 287 39.76 13.05 16.69
N ASN A 288 39.97 12.58 15.46
CA ASN A 288 40.81 13.19 14.42
C ASN A 288 39.97 13.91 13.36
#